data_AF-A0A365TAT6-F1
#
_entry.id   AF-A0A365TAT6-F1
#
_cell.length_a   1.000
_cell.length_b   1.000
_cell.length_c   1.000
_cell.angle_alpha   90.00
_cell.angle_beta   90.00
_cell.angle_gamma   90.00
#
_symmetry.space_group_name_H-M   'P 1'
#
loop_
_entity.id
_entity.type
_entity.pdbx_description
1 polymer ?
#
loop_
_entity_poly.entity_id
_entity_poly.type
_entity_poly.pdbx_seq_one_letter_code
_entity_poly.pdbx_strand_id
1 'polypeptide(L)'
;MSDARRRQQPVSEMVDTFVNLSVDDALQITVCGVTIECHVHHIDRTDSRFTLLLATFADDYLRIETQWADGWLNPQVDRLKPVAEERQPLGELYAIRPA
;
A
#
# COMPACT_ATOMS: atom_id res chain seq x y z
N MET A 1 30.41 -3.91 13.11
CA MET A 1 30.12 -2.94 12.04
C MET A 1 28.72 -3.23 11.49
N SER A 2 27.77 -2.47 12.01
CA SER A 2 26.46 -2.04 11.49
C SER A 2 25.68 -2.92 10.50
N ASP A 3 24.79 -3.76 11.04
CA ASP A 3 23.61 -4.36 10.36
C ASP A 3 22.55 -3.33 9.91
N ALA A 4 22.78 -2.04 10.18
CA ALA A 4 21.83 -0.96 9.89
C ALA A 4 21.56 -0.72 8.39
N ARG A 5 22.37 -1.26 7.48
CA ARG A 5 22.22 -1.01 6.03
C ARG A 5 21.17 -1.88 5.34
N ARG A 6 20.73 -2.99 5.93
CA ARG A 6 19.74 -3.89 5.29
C ARG A 6 18.28 -3.46 5.47
N ARG A 7 17.99 -2.50 6.35
CA ARG A 7 16.60 -2.08 6.65
C ARG A 7 16.19 -0.73 6.05
N GLN A 8 17.12 0.02 5.45
CA GLN A 8 16.86 1.39 4.98
C GLN A 8 16.40 1.49 3.51
N GLN A 9 16.42 0.39 2.76
CA GLN A 9 16.06 0.37 1.33
C GLN A 9 14.56 0.18 0.98
N PRO A 10 13.68 -0.46 1.79
CA PRO A 10 12.29 -0.70 1.34
C PRO A 10 11.45 0.57 1.21
N VAL A 11 11.74 1.60 2.02
CA VAL A 11 10.88 2.78 2.12
C VAL A 11 11.06 3.73 0.94
N SER A 12 12.28 3.93 0.42
CA SER A 12 12.48 4.82 -0.73
C SER A 12 11.83 4.27 -2.00
N GLU A 13 11.98 2.96 -2.26
CA GLU A 13 11.37 2.32 -3.44
C GLU A 13 9.84 2.33 -3.37
N MET A 14 9.28 2.14 -2.17
CA MET A 14 7.84 2.19 -1.95
C MET A 14 7.30 3.62 -2.09
N VAL A 15 8.01 4.63 -1.57
CA VAL A 15 7.67 6.05 -1.77
C VAL A 15 7.73 6.42 -3.25
N ASP A 16 8.81 6.08 -3.94
CA ASP A 16 9.00 6.37 -5.36
C ASP A 16 7.89 5.72 -6.21
N THR A 17 7.47 4.50 -5.84
CA THR A 17 6.32 3.87 -6.46
C THR A 17 5.06 4.69 -6.19
N PHE A 18 4.74 4.98 -4.93
CA PHE A 18 3.54 5.71 -4.54
C PHE A 18 3.39 7.09 -5.21
N VAL A 19 4.47 7.88 -5.31
CA VAL A 19 4.42 9.22 -5.91
C VAL A 19 4.18 9.17 -7.42
N ASN A 20 4.61 8.10 -8.10
CA ASN A 20 4.50 7.95 -9.55
C ASN A 20 3.21 7.25 -9.99
N LEU A 21 2.41 6.70 -9.07
CA LEU A 21 1.13 6.07 -9.40
C LEU A 21 0.13 7.05 -10.01
N SER A 22 -0.63 6.54 -10.97
CA SER A 22 -1.82 7.13 -11.58
C SER A 22 -3.04 6.24 -11.35
N VAL A 23 -4.23 6.80 -11.49
CA VAL A 23 -5.48 6.00 -11.50
C VAL A 23 -5.45 5.05 -12.71
N ASP A 24 -6.02 3.86 -12.54
CA ASP A 24 -6.03 2.72 -13.47
C ASP A 24 -4.69 1.98 -13.65
N ASP A 25 -3.60 2.42 -12.98
CA ASP A 25 -2.35 1.67 -12.98
C ASP A 25 -2.54 0.26 -12.41
N ALA A 26 -2.05 -0.74 -13.14
CA ALA A 26 -2.04 -2.12 -12.69
C ALA A 26 -0.89 -2.37 -11.71
N LEU A 27 -1.19 -3.04 -10.60
CA LEU A 27 -0.27 -3.26 -9.50
C LEU A 27 -0.28 -4.70 -9.00
N GLN A 28 0.89 -5.13 -8.55
CA GLN A 28 1.06 -6.27 -7.65
C GLN A 28 1.50 -5.78 -6.28
N ILE A 29 0.72 -6.09 -5.26
CA ILE A 29 1.07 -5.80 -3.87
C ILE A 29 1.31 -7.10 -3.11
N THR A 30 2.14 -7.05 -2.06
CA THR A 30 2.36 -8.18 -1.15
C THR A 30 1.98 -7.77 0.27
N VAL A 31 0.99 -8.43 0.84
CA VAL A 31 0.47 -8.17 2.20
C VAL A 31 0.60 -9.45 3.01
N CYS A 32 1.28 -9.40 4.15
CA CYS A 32 1.51 -10.58 5.01
C CYS A 32 2.04 -11.83 4.25
N GLY A 33 2.81 -11.62 3.19
CA GLY A 33 3.38 -12.70 2.35
C GLY A 33 2.48 -13.21 1.22
N VAL A 34 1.28 -12.65 1.05
CA VAL A 34 0.37 -12.96 -0.05
C VAL A 34 0.43 -11.88 -1.12
N THR A 35 0.67 -12.28 -2.36
CA THR A 35 0.64 -11.36 -3.52
C THR A 35 -0.77 -11.23 -4.06
N ILE A 36 -1.20 -9.99 -4.29
CA ILE A 36 -2.52 -9.66 -4.80
C ILE A 36 -2.35 -8.77 -6.03
N GLU A 37 -3.05 -9.11 -7.11
CA GLU A 37 -3.16 -8.28 -8.32
C GLU A 37 -4.36 -7.35 -8.20
N CYS A 38 -4.16 -6.09 -8.56
CA CYS A 38 -5.16 -5.03 -8.41
C CYS A 38 -4.88 -3.86 -9.36
N HIS A 39 -5.80 -2.91 -9.43
CA HIS A 39 -5.59 -1.64 -10.12
C HIS A 39 -5.86 -0.46 -9.18
N VAL A 40 -5.18 0.66 -9.42
CA VAL A 40 -5.40 1.89 -8.65
C VAL A 40 -6.77 2.46 -8.97
N HIS A 41 -7.65 2.50 -7.97
CA HIS A 41 -8.97 3.09 -8.10
C HIS A 41 -9.00 4.56 -7.67
N HIS A 42 -8.30 4.89 -6.58
CA HIS A 42 -8.25 6.25 -6.06
C HIS A 42 -6.93 6.53 -5.35
N ILE A 43 -6.50 7.78 -5.43
CA ILE A 43 -5.28 8.28 -4.80
C ILE A 43 -5.65 9.56 -4.03
N ASP A 44 -5.43 9.56 -2.72
CA ASP A 44 -5.49 10.75 -1.87
C ASP A 44 -4.11 11.01 -1.27
N ARG A 45 -3.55 12.18 -1.60
CA ARG A 45 -2.22 12.62 -1.15
C ARG A 45 -2.38 13.92 -0.38
N THR A 46 -2.04 13.89 0.91
CA THR A 46 -1.93 15.10 1.73
C THR A 46 -0.51 15.21 2.29
N ASP A 47 -0.18 16.35 2.88
CA ASP A 47 1.17 16.63 3.41
C ASP A 47 1.62 15.64 4.49
N SER A 48 0.69 14.96 5.17
CA SER A 48 0.97 14.07 6.30
C SER A 48 0.50 12.63 6.10
N ARG A 49 -0.29 12.36 5.07
CA ARG A 49 -0.90 11.05 4.84
C ARG A 49 -1.02 10.76 3.36
N PHE A 50 -0.78 9.51 3.01
CA PHE A 50 -1.03 8.99 1.68
C PHE A 50 -2.00 7.82 1.79
N THR A 51 -3.08 7.87 1.02
CA THR A 51 -4.08 6.80 0.96
C THR A 51 -4.26 6.35 -0.48
N LEU A 52 -4.14 5.04 -0.72
CA LEU A 52 -4.58 4.41 -1.96
C LEU A 52 -5.82 3.60 -1.73
N LEU A 53 -6.71 3.63 -2.71
CA LEU A 53 -7.74 2.63 -2.88
C LEU A 53 -7.41 1.80 -4.11
N LEU A 54 -7.29 0.49 -3.94
CA LEU A 54 -6.99 -0.47 -4.98
C LEU A 54 -8.19 -1.37 -5.18
N ALA A 55 -8.65 -1.54 -6.41
CA ALA A 55 -9.70 -2.49 -6.74
C ALA A 55 -9.05 -3.81 -7.15
N THR A 56 -9.48 -4.91 -6.51
CA THR A 56 -9.02 -6.25 -6.87
C THR A 56 -9.93 -6.85 -7.94
N PHE A 57 -9.49 -7.95 -8.55
CA PHE A 57 -10.30 -8.72 -9.50
C PHE A 57 -11.41 -9.55 -8.84
N ALA A 58 -11.55 -9.50 -7.52
CA ALA A 58 -12.58 -10.20 -6.75
C ALA A 58 -13.75 -9.27 -6.34
N ASP A 59 -13.92 -8.13 -7.02
CA ASP A 59 -14.94 -7.11 -6.73
C ASP A 59 -14.88 -6.58 -5.28
N ASP A 60 -13.67 -6.51 -4.72
CA ASP A 60 -13.42 -5.85 -3.44
C ASP A 60 -12.31 -4.79 -3.56
N TYR A 61 -12.17 -4.00 -2.49
CA TYR A 61 -11.19 -2.94 -2.44
C TYR A 61 -10.18 -3.17 -1.32
N LEU A 62 -8.94 -2.81 -1.58
CA LEU A 62 -7.88 -2.71 -0.59
C LEU A 62 -7.56 -1.23 -0.38
N ARG A 63 -7.52 -0.83 0.88
CA ARG A 63 -7.11 0.50 1.29
C ARG A 63 -5.71 0.41 1.86
N ILE A 64 -4.77 1.11 1.24
CA ILE A 64 -3.42 1.28 1.79
C ILE A 64 -3.36 2.68 2.40
N GLU A 65 -3.17 2.76 3.70
CA GLU A 65 -2.91 4.01 4.40
C GLU A 65 -1.49 4.01 4.92
N THR A 66 -0.70 5.03 4.56
CA THR A 66 0.63 5.20 5.11
C THR A 66 0.64 6.38 6.08
N GLN A 67 1.15 6.14 7.28
CA GLN A 67 1.41 7.18 8.28
C GLN A 67 2.91 7.29 8.52
N TRP A 68 3.40 8.50 8.77
CA TRP A 68 4.76 8.71 9.28
C TRP A 68 4.83 8.30 10.74
N ALA A 69 5.61 7.27 11.05
CA ALA A 69 5.87 6.80 12.42
C ALA A 69 7.38 6.58 12.59
N ASP A 70 7.97 7.17 13.64
CA ASP A 70 9.39 7.05 13.98
C ASP A 70 10.37 7.41 12.83
N GLY A 71 9.95 8.32 11.94
CA GLY A 71 10.75 8.74 10.78
C GLY A 71 10.64 7.82 9.56
N TRP A 72 9.72 6.85 9.58
CA TRP A 72 9.46 5.90 8.50
C TRP A 72 8.00 5.96 8.07
N LEU A 73 7.72 5.62 6.82
CA LEU A 73 6.34 5.35 6.39
C LEU A 73 5.96 3.95 6.83
N ASN A 74 4.88 3.88 7.59
CA ASN A 74 4.29 2.62 8.02
C ASN A 74 2.99 2.38 7.23
N PRO A 75 3.03 1.59 6.15
CA PRO A 75 1.85 1.25 5.35
C PRO A 75 1.00 0.17 6.03
N GLN A 76 -0.27 0.49 6.24
CA GLN A 76 -1.28 -0.43 6.75
C GLN A 76 -2.28 -0.76 5.64
N VAL A 77 -2.61 -2.04 5.50
CA VAL A 77 -3.56 -2.50 4.49
C VAL A 77 -4.84 -3.01 5.13
N ASP A 78 -5.95 -2.41 4.76
CA ASP A 78 -7.29 -2.84 5.11
C ASP A 78 -8.01 -3.39 3.87
N ARG A 79 -8.80 -4.45 4.03
CA ARG A 79 -9.80 -4.86 3.05
C ARG A 79 -11.11 -4.14 3.33
N LEU A 80 -11.72 -3.53 2.32
CA LEU A 80 -13.05 -2.95 2.39
C LEU A 80 -14.03 -3.93 1.72
N LYS A 81 -15.01 -4.41 2.49
CA LYS A 81 -16.07 -5.27 1.94
C LYS A 81 -17.16 -4.40 1.28
N PRO A 82 -17.74 -4.84 0.16
CA PRO A 82 -18.76 -4.05 -0.56
C PRO A 82 -20.10 -3.91 0.17
N VAL A 83 -20.40 -4.76 1.16
CA VAL A 83 -21.75 -4.85 1.78
C VAL A 83 -21.85 -4.10 3.11
N ALA A 84 -20.74 -3.81 3.76
CA ALA A 84 -20.69 -3.02 4.97
C ALA A 84 -19.38 -2.23 4.93
N GLU A 85 -19.38 -0.97 5.33
CA GLU A 85 -18.17 -0.13 5.51
C GLU A 85 -17.20 -0.68 6.59
N GLU A 86 -17.29 -1.97 6.89
CA GLU A 86 -16.40 -2.73 7.74
C GLU A 86 -15.02 -2.85 7.09
N ARG A 87 -14.05 -2.27 7.79
CA ARG A 87 -12.63 -2.44 7.50
C ARG A 87 -12.16 -3.74 8.15
N GLN A 88 -11.58 -4.62 7.36
CA GLN A 88 -10.89 -5.81 7.86
C GLN A 88 -9.38 -5.61 7.71
N PRO A 89 -8.63 -5.42 8.81
CA PRO A 89 -7.18 -5.26 8.72
C PRO A 89 -6.55 -6.54 8.14
N LEU A 90 -5.73 -6.38 7.10
CA LEU A 90 -4.96 -7.46 6.51
C LEU A 90 -3.51 -7.49 7.03
N GLY A 91 -2.99 -6.34 7.47
CA GLY A 91 -1.68 -6.19 8.08
C GLY A 91 -0.74 -5.30 7.28
N GLU A 92 0.56 -5.55 7.41
CA GLU A 92 1.61 -4.72 6.84
C GLU A 92 1.81 -4.99 5.34
N LEU A 93 2.04 -3.91 4.58
CA LEU A 93 2.45 -3.98 3.18
C LEU A 93 3.96 -4.26 3.11
N TYR A 94 4.34 -5.38 2.51
CA TYR A 94 5.75 -5.74 2.32
C TYR A 94 6.32 -5.31 0.97
N ALA A 95 5.49 -5.22 -0.06
CA ALA A 95 5.92 -4.79 -1.38
C ALA A 95 4.75 -4.21 -2.19
N ILE A 96 5.08 -3.29 -3.09
CA ILE A 96 4.20 -2.74 -4.12
C ILE A 96 5.05 -2.55 -5.38
N ARG A 97 4.54 -2.97 -6.54
CA ARG A 97 5.20 -2.80 -7.83
C ARG A 97 4.20 -2.70 -8.97
N PRO A 98 4.56 -2.03 -10.09
CA PRO A 98 3.83 -2.15 -11.34
C PRO A 98 3.69 -3.62 -11.76
N ALA A 99 2.50 -4.00 -12.24
CA ALA A 99 2.24 -5.32 -12.81
C ALA A 99 2.76 -5.44 -14.24
#